data_AF-A0A239MIA9-F1
#
_entry.id   AF-A0A239MIA9-F1
#
_cell.length_a   1.000
_cell.length_b   1.000
_cell.length_c   1.000
_cell.angle_alpha   90.00
_cell.angle_beta   90.00
_cell.angle_gamma   90.00
#
_symmetry.space_group_name_H-M   'P 1'
#
loop_
_entity.id
_entity.type
_entity.pdbx_description
1 polymer ?
#
loop_
_entity_poly.entity_id
_entity_poly.type
_entity_poly.pdbx_seq_one_letter_code
_entity_poly.pdbx_strand_id
1 'polypeptide(L)'
;MTSSPVDLDTIRTTESSMVTHIRRHTFQKLEVDWENLKRRREELEANLLVEPAMNWQDAAVKAQYIIRRYAETAEAQDTGRQELIQSALDDLARLSDTEVTNQ
;
A
#
# COMPACT_ATOMS: atom_id res chain seq x y z
N MET A 1 -45.18 -33.23 -24.73
CA MET A 1 -43.98 -33.04 -23.89
C MET A 1 -44.04 -31.61 -23.38
N THR A 2 -44.28 -31.46 -22.08
CA THR A 2 -44.56 -30.20 -21.40
C THR A 2 -43.28 -29.53 -20.96
N SER A 3 -42.83 -28.53 -21.70
CA SER A 3 -41.80 -27.59 -21.21
C SER A 3 -42.51 -26.56 -20.32
N SER A 4 -42.33 -26.70 -19.01
CA SER A 4 -42.84 -25.73 -18.04
C SER A 4 -42.18 -24.37 -18.31
N PRO A 5 -42.94 -23.24 -18.35
CA PRO A 5 -42.34 -21.93 -18.61
C PRO A 5 -41.44 -21.58 -17.42
N VAL A 6 -40.16 -21.38 -17.70
CA VAL A 6 -39.20 -20.91 -16.69
C VAL A 6 -39.50 -19.43 -16.46
N ASP A 7 -39.85 -19.07 -15.24
CA ASP A 7 -40.05 -17.67 -14.84
C ASP A 7 -38.70 -16.96 -14.71
N LEU A 8 -38.31 -16.28 -15.79
CA LEU A 8 -37.03 -15.60 -15.93
C LEU A 8 -36.95 -14.31 -15.08
N ASP A 9 -38.09 -13.73 -14.67
CA ASP A 9 -38.12 -12.48 -13.91
C ASP A 9 -37.71 -12.68 -12.45
N THR A 10 -38.08 -13.82 -11.86
CA THR A 10 -37.66 -14.20 -10.51
C THR A 10 -36.15 -14.51 -10.45
N ILE A 11 -35.60 -15.13 -11.50
CA ILE A 11 -34.16 -15.41 -11.63
C ILE A 11 -33.37 -14.10 -11.81
N ARG A 12 -33.85 -13.18 -12.65
CA ARG A 12 -33.16 -11.89 -12.91
C ARG A 12 -33.15 -10.96 -11.69
N THR A 13 -34.21 -10.98 -10.89
CA THR A 13 -34.29 -10.18 -9.65
C THR A 13 -33.30 -10.70 -8.60
N THR A 14 -33.23 -12.01 -8.43
CA THR A 14 -32.32 -12.65 -7.47
C THR A 14 -30.85 -12.53 -7.87
N GLU A 15 -30.53 -12.66 -9.16
CA GLU A 15 -29.17 -12.41 -9.69
C GLU A 15 -28.73 -10.95 -9.50
N SER A 16 -29.60 -9.97 -9.77
CA SER A 16 -29.31 -8.55 -9.60
C SER A 16 -29.06 -8.17 -8.12
N SER A 17 -29.84 -8.75 -7.20
CA SER A 17 -29.64 -8.60 -5.76
C SER A 17 -28.35 -9.28 -5.27
N MET A 18 -28.02 -10.48 -5.77
CA MET A 18 -26.79 -11.19 -5.43
C MET A 18 -25.53 -10.46 -5.92
N VAL A 19 -25.53 -9.96 -7.15
CA VAL A 19 -24.39 -9.16 -7.70
C VAL A 19 -24.15 -7.91 -6.85
N THR A 20 -25.22 -7.26 -6.39
CA THR A 20 -25.12 -6.07 -5.53
C THR A 20 -24.63 -6.44 -4.13
N HIS A 21 -25.07 -7.57 -3.58
CA HIS A 21 -24.64 -8.07 -2.28
C HIS A 21 -23.17 -8.50 -2.28
N ILE A 22 -22.73 -9.22 -3.33
CA ILE A 22 -21.33 -9.60 -3.54
C ILE A 22 -20.45 -8.34 -3.66
N ARG A 23 -20.88 -7.34 -4.46
CA ARG A 23 -20.15 -6.07 -4.57
C ARG A 23 -19.99 -5.37 -3.22
N ARG A 24 -21.05 -5.33 -2.41
CA ARG A 24 -21.02 -4.70 -1.08
C ARG A 24 -20.11 -5.44 -0.09
N HIS A 25 -20.20 -6.77 -0.05
CA HIS A 25 -19.40 -7.58 0.87
C HIS A 25 -17.91 -7.58 0.49
N THR A 26 -17.59 -7.62 -0.80
CA THR A 26 -16.20 -7.50 -1.28
C THR A 26 -15.63 -6.12 -0.96
N PHE A 27 -16.41 -5.04 -1.13
CA PHE A 27 -15.96 -3.69 -0.78
C PHE A 27 -15.71 -3.53 0.72
N GLN A 28 -16.60 -4.05 1.56
CA GLN A 28 -16.48 -3.99 3.01
C GLN A 28 -15.30 -4.83 3.54
N LYS A 29 -15.05 -6.00 2.93
CA LYS A 29 -13.89 -6.84 3.27
C LYS A 29 -12.58 -6.16 2.86
N LEU A 30 -12.54 -5.55 1.68
CA LEU A 30 -11.40 -4.75 1.24
C LEU A 30 -11.14 -3.60 2.21
N GLU A 31 -12.16 -2.84 2.61
CA GLU A 31 -12.05 -1.70 3.53
C GLU A 31 -11.47 -2.10 4.89
N VAL A 32 -11.93 -3.23 5.46
CA VAL A 32 -11.37 -3.82 6.68
C VAL A 32 -9.90 -4.25 6.50
N ASP A 33 -9.56 -4.82 5.35
CA ASP A 33 -8.19 -5.22 5.03
C ASP A 33 -7.28 -3.98 4.88
N TRP A 34 -7.75 -2.90 4.26
CA TRP A 34 -7.04 -1.61 4.16
C TRP A 34 -6.81 -0.96 5.54
N GLU A 35 -7.81 -0.96 6.42
CA GLU A 35 -7.72 -0.44 7.78
C GLU A 35 -6.68 -1.22 8.61
N ASN A 36 -6.66 -2.56 8.47
CA ASN A 36 -5.69 -3.42 9.15
C ASN A 36 -4.26 -3.26 8.60
N LEU A 37 -4.12 -3.10 7.27
CA LEU A 37 -2.85 -2.79 6.61
C LEU A 37 -2.32 -1.42 7.03
N LYS A 38 -3.19 -0.43 7.20
CA LYS A 38 -2.84 0.91 7.66
C LYS A 38 -2.39 0.89 9.13
N ARG A 39 -3.16 0.26 10.02
CA ARG A 39 -2.81 0.15 11.45
C ARG A 39 -1.48 -0.55 11.66
N ARG A 40 -1.26 -1.68 10.97
CA ARG A 40 0.00 -2.43 11.10
C ARG A 40 1.19 -1.65 10.52
N ARG A 41 0.96 -0.80 9.52
CA ARG A 41 1.98 0.11 8.99
C ARG A 41 2.30 1.22 9.99
N GLU A 42 1.29 1.85 10.61
CA GLU A 42 1.45 2.89 11.63
C GLU A 42 2.20 2.36 12.87
N GLU A 43 1.93 1.12 13.29
CA GLU A 43 2.67 0.46 14.38
C GLU A 43 4.15 0.25 14.05
N LEU A 44 4.46 -0.13 12.80
CA LEU A 44 5.84 -0.28 12.34
C LEU A 44 6.55 1.08 12.22
N GLU A 45 5.86 2.12 11.77
CA GLU A 45 6.38 3.49 11.71
C GLU A 45 6.66 4.05 13.11
N ALA A 46 5.77 3.81 14.07
CA ALA A 46 5.95 4.23 15.45
C ALA A 46 7.21 3.60 16.08
N ASN A 47 7.42 2.30 15.87
CA ASN A 47 8.63 1.62 16.35
C ASN A 47 9.90 2.12 15.64
N LEU A 48 9.81 2.41 14.34
CA LEU A 48 10.93 2.97 13.56
C LEU A 48 11.33 4.37 14.04
N LEU A 49 10.37 5.18 14.51
CA LEU A 49 10.59 6.55 14.99
C LEU A 49 11.03 6.64 16.45
N VAL A 50 10.70 5.65 17.29
CA VAL A 50 11.01 5.67 18.73
C VAL A 50 12.46 5.28 19.02
N GLU A 51 13.02 4.32 18.28
CA GLU A 51 14.42 3.93 18.49
C GLU A 51 15.39 4.87 17.76
N PRO A 52 16.44 5.39 18.41
CA PRO A 52 17.50 6.10 17.71
C PRO A 52 18.24 5.15 16.76
N ALA A 53 18.68 5.64 15.61
CA ALA A 53 19.55 4.87 14.72
C ALA A 53 20.89 4.61 15.41
N MET A 54 21.36 3.35 15.44
CA MET A 54 22.61 2.99 16.12
C MET A 54 23.83 3.15 15.23
N ASN A 55 23.64 3.13 13.91
CA ASN A 55 24.69 3.25 12.90
C ASN A 55 24.16 3.99 11.66
N TRP A 56 25.06 4.30 10.72
CA TRP A 56 24.70 5.01 9.48
C TRP A 56 23.73 4.22 8.60
N GLN A 57 23.83 2.89 8.59
CA GLN A 57 22.93 2.02 7.83
C GLN A 57 21.48 2.13 8.33
N ASP A 58 21.29 2.07 9.65
CA ASP A 58 19.99 2.22 10.28
C ASP A 58 19.38 3.59 9.95
N ALA A 59 20.20 4.65 9.99
CA ALA A 59 19.76 5.99 9.64
C ALA A 59 19.38 6.11 8.16
N ALA A 60 20.17 5.51 7.25
CA ALA A 60 19.90 5.50 5.82
C ALA A 60 18.62 4.73 5.49
N VAL A 61 18.36 3.59 6.13
CA VAL A 61 17.12 2.81 5.97
C VAL A 61 15.91 3.63 6.44
N LYS A 62 16.02 4.34 7.57
CA LYS A 62 14.96 5.23 8.06
C LYS A 62 14.70 6.40 7.10
N ALA A 63 15.76 7.02 6.59
CA ALA A 63 15.64 8.10 5.60
C ALA A 63 14.99 7.62 4.30
N GLN A 64 15.43 6.48 3.76
CA GLN A 64 14.84 5.88 2.56
C GLN A 64 13.34 5.60 2.74
N TYR A 65 12.96 5.09 3.92
CA TYR A 65 11.56 4.83 4.24
C TYR A 65 10.72 6.11 4.22
N ILE A 66 11.16 7.15 4.93
CA ILE A 66 10.43 8.43 5.01
C ILE A 66 10.33 9.10 3.63
N ILE A 67 11.42 9.07 2.86
CA ILE A 67 11.47 9.67 1.51
C ILE A 67 10.51 8.94 0.56
N ARG A 68 10.48 7.60 0.58
CA ARG A 68 9.51 6.82 -0.22
C ARG A 68 8.07 7.12 0.19
N ARG A 69 7.82 7.30 1.50
CA ARG A 69 6.50 7.66 1.99
C ARG A 69 6.06 9.05 1.54
N TYR A 70 6.98 10.01 1.53
CA TYR A 70 6.73 11.34 0.98
C TYR A 70 6.45 11.27 -0.52
N ALA A 71 7.18 10.43 -1.27
CA ALA A 71 6.99 10.24 -2.71
C ALA A 71 5.57 9.80 -3.10
N GLU A 72 4.87 9.12 -2.19
CA GLU A 72 3.49 8.67 -2.40
C GLU A 72 2.44 9.80 -2.22
N THR A 73 2.81 10.94 -1.62
CA THR A 73 1.86 12.03 -1.38
C THR A 73 1.62 12.86 -2.65
N ALA A 74 0.46 13.52 -2.74
CA ALA A 74 0.10 14.33 -3.90
C ALA A 74 1.09 15.47 -4.16
N GLU A 75 1.71 15.99 -3.10
CA GLU A 75 2.73 17.04 -3.17
C GLU A 75 4.01 16.58 -3.87
N ALA A 76 4.36 15.29 -3.75
CA ALA A 76 5.57 14.74 -4.36
C ALA A 76 5.36 14.18 -5.77
N GLN A 77 4.12 14.11 -6.28
CA GLN A 77 3.81 13.56 -7.61
C GLN A 77 4.27 14.44 -8.79
N ASP A 78 4.77 15.65 -8.53
CA ASP A 78 5.40 16.48 -9.55
C ASP A 78 6.67 15.79 -10.11
N THR A 79 6.83 15.78 -11.44
CA THR A 79 7.92 15.08 -12.12
C THR A 79 9.31 15.48 -11.59
N GLY A 80 9.54 16.77 -11.34
CA GLY A 80 10.84 17.23 -10.84
C GLY A 80 11.12 16.76 -9.41
N ARG A 81 10.08 16.66 -8.58
CA ARG A 81 10.19 16.11 -7.22
C ARG A 81 10.45 14.62 -7.23
N GLN A 82 9.79 13.87 -8.10
CA GLN A 82 10.04 12.43 -8.28
C GLN A 82 11.47 12.14 -8.72
N GLU A 83 12.02 12.92 -9.66
CA GLU A 83 13.41 12.77 -10.11
C GLU A 83 14.41 13.04 -8.98
N LEU A 84 14.20 14.10 -8.20
CA LEU A 84 15.04 14.42 -7.04
C LEU A 84 14.96 13.35 -5.96
N ILE A 85 13.75 12.85 -5.68
CA ILE A 85 13.52 11.77 -4.73
C ILE A 85 14.25 10.50 -5.17
N GLN A 86 14.14 10.13 -6.44
CA GLN A 86 14.80 8.94 -6.97
C GLN A 86 16.32 9.06 -6.87
N SER A 87 16.87 10.21 -7.29
CA SER A 87 18.30 10.49 -7.18
C SER A 87 18.82 10.37 -5.73
N ALA A 88 18.08 10.94 -4.77
CA ALA A 88 18.43 10.85 -3.35
C ALA A 88 18.36 9.43 -2.79
N LEU A 89 17.38 8.62 -3.23
CA LEU A 89 17.27 7.22 -2.83
C LEU A 89 18.41 6.38 -3.40
N ASP A 90 18.80 6.63 -4.65
CA ASP A 90 19.91 5.93 -5.32
C ASP A 90 21.26 6.25 -4.66
N ASP A 91 21.48 7.51 -4.29
CA ASP A 91 22.66 7.94 -3.54
C ASP A 91 22.74 7.29 -2.15
N LEU A 92 21.62 7.26 -1.42
CA LEU A 92 21.54 6.61 -0.11
C LEU A 92 21.83 5.11 -0.20
N ALA A 93 21.28 4.43 -1.21
CA ALA A 93 21.52 3.01 -1.44
C ALA A 93 23.01 2.74 -1.75
N ARG A 94 23.60 3.50 -2.68
CA ARG A 94 25.01 3.36 -3.07
C ARG A 94 25.96 3.53 -1.87
N LEU A 95 25.74 4.55 -1.05
CA LEU A 95 26.59 4.83 0.09
C LEU A 95 26.43 3.81 1.22
N SER A 96 25.21 3.27 1.39
CA SER A 96 24.91 2.19 2.33
C SER A 96 25.66 0.89 1.96
N ASP A 97 25.67 0.52 0.67
CA ASP A 97 26.37 -0.67 0.19
C ASP A 97 27.90 -0.56 0.26
N THR A 98 28.41 0.67 0.15
CA THR A 98 29.85 0.95 0.25
C THR A 98 30.35 0.77 1.68
N GLU A 99 29.54 1.13 2.69
CA GLU A 99 29.88 0.93 4.10
C GLU A 99 29.90 -0.55 4.49
N VAL A 100 28.99 -1.37 3.95
CA VAL A 100 28.98 -2.84 4.15
C VAL A 100 30.24 -3.49 3.56
N THR A 101 30.83 -2.89 2.52
CA THR A 101 32.04 -3.41 1.87
C THR A 101 33.32 -3.04 2.63
N ASN A 102 33.27 -2.02 3.52
CA ASN A 102 34.41 -1.54 4.30
C ASN A 102 34.42 -2.01 5.77
N GLN A 103 33.41 -2.77 6.20
CA GLN A 103 33.34 -3.47 7.50
C GLN A 103 33.80 -4.93 7.37
#